data_AF-A0A2M7ZJP9-F1
#
_entry.id   AF-A0A2M7ZJP9-F1
#
_cell.length_a   1.000
_cell.length_b   1.000
_cell.length_c   1.000
_cell.angle_alpha   90.00
_cell.angle_beta   90.00
_cell.angle_gamma   90.00
#
_symmetry.space_group_name_H-M   'P 1'
#
loop_
_entity.id
_entity.type
_entity.pdbx_description
1 polymer ?
#
loop_
_entity_poly.entity_id
_entity_poly.type
_entity_poly.pdbx_seq_one_letter_code
_entity_poly.pdbx_strand_id
1 'polypeptide(L)' 'TVLVYPEQIWYGGVTIDDVEEIIQNHIINNNPVQRLFIKDKRFNQNEN' A
#
# COMPACT_ATOMS: atom_id res chain seq x y z
N THR A 1 5.35 3.66 -8.12
CA THR A 1 4.71 2.60 -7.32
C THR A 1 5.51 2.39 -6.06
N VAL A 2 4.88 1.93 -4.99
CA VAL A 2 5.53 1.64 -3.70
C VAL A 2 5.13 0.24 -3.27
N LEU A 3 6.08 -0.55 -2.77
CA LEU A 3 5.86 -1.89 -2.21
C LEU A 3 6.29 -1.90 -0.75
N VAL A 4 5.43 -2.41 0.12
CA VAL A 4 5.72 -2.57 1.55
C VAL A 4 5.75 -4.06 1.90
N TYR A 5 6.83 -4.46 2.60
CA TYR A 5 7.01 -5.78 3.17
C TYR A 5 6.91 -5.70 4.71
N PRO A 6 6.51 -6.79 5.39
CA PRO A 6 6.29 -8.15 4.87
C PRO A 6 4.94 -8.41 4.20
N GLU A 7 3.98 -7.48 4.24
CA GLU A 7 2.58 -7.69 3.79
C GLU A 7 2.43 -7.85 2.27
N GLN A 8 3.47 -7.51 1.50
CA GLN A 8 3.47 -7.52 0.03
C GLN A 8 2.37 -6.62 -0.57
N ILE A 9 2.11 -5.47 0.06
CA ILE A 9 1.11 -4.50 -0.40
C ILE A 9 1.72 -3.56 -1.43
N TRP A 10 1.08 -3.48 -2.60
CA TRP A 10 1.44 -2.58 -3.68
C TRP A 10 0.54 -1.34 -3.71
N TYR A 11 1.17 -0.17 -3.58
CA TYR A 11 0.54 1.13 -3.78
C TYR A 11 0.83 1.69 -5.18
N GLY A 12 -0.22 2.16 -5.85
CA GLY A 12 -0.19 2.80 -7.16
C GLY A 12 -0.67 4.25 -7.09
N GLY A 13 -0.25 5.07 -8.05
CA GLY A 13 -0.67 6.48 -8.12
C GLY A 13 -0.22 7.36 -6.96
N VAL A 14 0.73 6.89 -6.14
CA VAL A 14 1.26 7.60 -4.97
C VAL A 14 1.87 8.94 -5.38
N THR A 15 1.45 10.00 -4.71
CA THR A 15 2.00 11.36 -4.77
C THR A 15 2.88 11.63 -3.55
N ILE A 16 3.57 12.78 -3.53
CA ILE A 16 4.38 13.18 -2.37
C ILE A 16 3.51 13.38 -1.12
N ASP A 17 2.30 13.92 -1.29
CA ASP A 17 1.38 14.19 -0.18
C ASP A 17 0.85 12.90 0.48
N ASP A 18 0.88 11.77 -0.23
CA ASP A 18 0.45 10.47 0.27
C ASP A 18 1.50 9.79 1.19
N VAL A 19 2.76 10.25 1.17
CA VAL A 19 3.86 9.57 1.87
C VAL A 19 3.67 9.60 3.38
N GLU A 20 3.28 10.75 3.93
CA GLU A 20 3.02 10.90 5.36
C GLU A 20 1.88 9.98 5.81
N GLU A 21 0.81 9.88 5.01
CA GLU A 21 -0.31 8.98 5.30
C GLU A 21 0.12 7.51 5.28
N ILE A 22 0.94 7.10 4.31
CA ILE A 22 1.47 5.73 4.24
C ILE A 22 2.34 5.42 5.48
N ILE A 23 3.20 6.35 5.90
CA ILE A 23 4.06 6.14 7.08
C ILE A 23 3.22 6.04 8.35
N GLN A 24 2.35 7.02 8.59
CA GLN A 24 1.56 7.09 9.83
C GLN A 24 0.55 5.95 9.91
N ASN A 25 -0.24 5.71 8.87
CA ASN A 25 -1.28 4.69 8.92
C ASN A 25 -0.71 3.28 8.74
N HIS A 26 0.07 3.04 7.69
CA HIS A 26 0.49 1.67 7.38
C HIS A 26 1.65 1.22 8.26
N ILE A 27 2.76 1.97 8.27
CA ILE A 27 4.01 1.50 8.90
C ILE A 27 3.93 1.58 10.42
N ILE A 28 3.45 2.71 10.96
CA ILE A 28 3.41 2.93 12.42
C ILE A 28 2.19 2.25 13.04
N ASN A 29 1.03 2.36 12.41
CA ASN A 29 -0.25 1.92 12.99
C ASN A 29 -0.79 0.60 12.39
N ASN A 30 -0.07 -0.07 11.48
CA ASN A 30 -0.49 -1.32 10.84
C ASN A 30 -1.87 -1.24 10.14
N ASN A 31 -2.23 -0.07 9.59
CA ASN A 31 -3.47 0.19 8.89
C ASN A 31 -3.21 0.63 7.42
N PRO A 32 -3.23 -0.30 6.44
CA PRO A 32 -2.93 0.00 5.05
C PRO A 32 -3.89 1.01 4.39
N VAL A 33 -3.35 1.86 3.51
CA VAL A 33 -4.11 2.91 2.81
C VAL A 33 -4.82 2.35 1.57
N GLN A 34 -5.95 1.68 1.77
CA GLN A 34 -6.65 0.91 0.72
C GLN A 34 -6.97 1.70 -0.56
N ARG A 35 -7.22 3.02 -0.46
CA ARG A 35 -7.51 3.88 -1.64
C ARG A 35 -6.36 3.90 -2.66
N LEU A 36 -5.13 3.64 -2.20
CA LEU A 36 -3.92 3.64 -3.02
C LEU A 36 -3.55 2.24 -3.56
N PHE A 37 -4.31 1.19 -3.22
CA PHE A 37 -3.99 -0.17 -3.65
C PHE A 37 -4.09 -0.31 -5.17
N ILE A 38 -3.13 -1.02 -5.76
CA ILE A 38 -3.25 -1.47 -7.15
C ILE A 38 -4.30 -2.60 -7.18
N LYS A 39 -5.39 -2.41 -7.93
CA LYS A 39 -6.51 -3.37 -8.00
C LYS A 39 -6.28 -4.54 -8.97
N ASP A 40 -5.19 -4.51 -9.72
CA ASP A 40 -4.85 -5.57 -10.68
C ASP A 40 -4.38 -6.82 -9.92
N LYS A 41 -4.97 -7.97 -10.26
CA LYS A 41 -4.74 -9.27 -9.60
C LYS A 41 -3.27 -9.68 -9.58
N ARG A 42 -2.45 -9.20 -10.51
CA ARG A 42 -1.00 -9.49 -10.55
C ARG A 42 -0.25 -8.95 -9.34
N PHE A 43 -0.81 -7.95 -8.64
CA PHE A 43 -0.18 -7.26 -7.52
C PHE A 43 -0.73 -7.67 -6.15
N ASN A 44 -1.84 -8.41 -6.11
CA ASN A 44 -2.47 -8.91 -4.87
C ASN A 44 -2.53 -10.45 -4.90
N GLN A 45 -1.36 -11.09 -4.93
CA GLN A 45 -1.24 -12.56 -5.11
C GLN A 45 -1.68 -13.40 -3.90
N ASN A 46 -2.15 -12.77 -2.82
CA ASN A 46 -2.54 -13.44 -1.57
C ASN A 46 -4.07 -13.50 -1.36
N GLU A 47 -4.89 -13.09 -2.34
CA GLU A 47 -6.32 -13.39 -2.34
C GLU A 47 -6.54 -14.86 -2.78
N ASN A 48 -6.29 -15.80 -1.87
CA ASN A 48 -6.77 -17.18 -1.94
C ASN A 48 -7.70 -17.47 -0.75
#